data_AF-A0A847HAA1-F1
#
_entry.id   AF-A0A847HAA1-F1
#
_cell.length_a   1.000
_cell.length_b   1.000
_cell.length_c   1.000
_cell.angle_alpha   90.00
_cell.angle_beta   90.00
_cell.angle_gamma   90.00
#
_symmetry.space_group_name_H-M   'P 1'
#
loop_
_entity.id
_entity.type
_entity.pdbx_description
1 polymer ?
#
loop_
_entity_poly.entity_id
_entity_poly.type
_entity_poly.pdbx_seq_one_letter_code
_entity_poly.pdbx_strand_id
1 'polypeptide(L)'
;PLAQMYIVAHEFGHHVQQLEGTLSLSNYNDPGEDSNAVKIELQADCYAGIWVSHADKGEDAWLEPVTREQVTSAIDTARAVGDDNIQQRSGGEVRPDLWTHGSSEQRQNAFITGYNEGTMAACDTLERGVYRS
;
A
#
# COMPACT_ATOMS: atom_id res chain seq x y z
N PRO A 1 5.71 -13.87 9.62
CA PRO A 1 5.26 -14.40 8.31
C PRO A 1 4.40 -13.41 7.52
N LEU A 2 3.36 -12.84 8.15
CA LEU A 2 2.46 -11.92 7.44
C LEU A 2 3.18 -10.69 6.89
N ALA A 3 4.11 -10.10 7.63
CA ALA A 3 4.95 -9.00 7.13
C ALA A 3 5.65 -9.35 5.80
N GLN A 4 6.21 -10.56 5.67
CA GLN A 4 6.82 -11.00 4.42
C GLN A 4 5.78 -11.22 3.30
N MET A 5 4.61 -11.77 3.65
CA MET A 5 3.51 -11.97 2.69
C MET A 5 2.95 -10.63 2.19
N TYR A 6 2.86 -9.63 3.06
CA TYR A 6 2.48 -8.25 2.70
C TYR A 6 3.43 -7.67 1.65
N ILE A 7 4.75 -7.82 1.82
CA ILE A 7 5.74 -7.34 0.84
C ILE A 7 5.49 -8.03 -0.51
N VAL A 8 5.32 -9.36 -0.54
CA VAL A 8 5.03 -10.09 -1.78
C VAL A 8 3.72 -9.62 -2.43
N ALA A 9 2.67 -9.40 -1.62
CA ALA A 9 1.39 -8.92 -2.11
C ALA A 9 1.47 -7.48 -2.64
N HIS A 10 2.29 -6.64 -2.03
CA HIS A 10 2.59 -5.28 -2.50
C HIS A 10 3.29 -5.30 -3.87
N GLU A 11 4.35 -6.10 -4.03
CA GLU A 11 5.02 -6.25 -5.33
C GLU A 11 4.09 -6.84 -6.40
N PHE A 12 3.19 -7.76 -6.01
CA PHE A 12 2.16 -8.25 -6.92
C PHE A 12 1.14 -7.16 -7.27
N GLY A 13 0.86 -6.23 -6.35
CA GLY A 13 0.08 -5.03 -6.60
C GLY A 13 0.70 -4.18 -7.72
N HIS A 14 2.01 -4.00 -7.74
CA HIS A 14 2.71 -3.36 -8.86
C HIS A 14 2.57 -4.14 -10.17
N HIS A 15 2.56 -5.48 -10.11
CA HIS A 15 2.27 -6.28 -11.29
C HIS A 15 0.84 -6.04 -11.83
N VAL A 16 -0.16 -5.94 -10.95
CA VAL A 16 -1.53 -5.56 -11.35
C VAL A 16 -1.56 -4.19 -12.00
N GLN A 17 -0.87 -3.20 -11.43
CA GLN A 17 -0.74 -1.85 -12.02
C GLN A 17 -0.07 -1.87 -13.40
N GLN A 18 0.93 -2.73 -13.59
CA GLN A 18 1.56 -2.93 -14.89
C GLN A 18 0.55 -3.49 -15.92
N LEU A 19 -0.28 -4.46 -15.54
CA LEU A 19 -1.33 -5.02 -16.40
C LEU A 19 -2.43 -3.98 -16.71
N GLU A 20 -2.72 -3.09 -15.77
CA GLU A 20 -3.68 -1.99 -15.94
C GLU A 20 -3.08 -0.77 -16.66
N GLY A 21 -1.77 -0.77 -16.93
CA GLY A 21 -1.05 0.33 -17.57
C GLY A 21 -0.78 1.54 -16.67
N THR A 22 -1.11 1.48 -15.39
CA THR A 22 -0.98 2.61 -14.46
C THR A 22 0.42 2.76 -13.88
N LEU A 23 1.23 1.70 -13.83
CA LEU A 23 2.59 1.76 -13.28
C LEU A 23 3.46 2.80 -14.00
N SER A 24 3.24 2.97 -15.31
CA SER A 24 3.94 3.96 -16.14
C SER A 24 3.64 5.43 -15.81
N LEU A 25 2.61 5.70 -15.00
CA LEU A 25 2.27 7.05 -14.55
C LEU A 25 3.19 7.53 -13.41
N SER A 26 3.94 6.62 -12.77
CA SER A 26 4.94 6.97 -11.75
C SER A 26 6.10 7.73 -12.40
N ASN A 27 6.48 8.86 -11.79
CA ASN A 27 7.65 9.62 -12.18
C ASN A 27 8.47 10.01 -10.95
N TYR A 28 9.50 9.25 -10.64
CA TYR A 28 10.40 9.52 -9.51
C TYR A 28 11.21 10.83 -9.66
N ASN A 29 11.22 11.46 -10.85
CA ASN A 29 11.84 12.77 -11.06
C ASN A 29 10.86 13.93 -10.78
N ASP A 30 9.61 13.63 -10.47
CA ASP A 30 8.57 14.59 -10.07
C ASP A 30 7.97 14.16 -8.72
N PRO A 31 8.78 14.22 -7.64
CA PRO A 31 8.37 13.78 -6.31
C PRO A 31 7.38 14.76 -5.68
N GLY A 32 6.73 14.29 -4.61
CA GLY A 32 5.81 15.07 -3.83
C GLY A 32 4.75 14.19 -3.18
N GLU A 33 4.19 14.66 -2.08
CA GLU A 33 3.15 13.97 -1.31
C GLU A 33 1.96 13.52 -2.15
N ASP A 34 1.55 14.34 -3.13
CA ASP A 34 0.41 14.07 -4.02
C ASP A 34 0.83 13.49 -5.39
N SER A 35 2.11 13.17 -5.58
CA SER A 35 2.65 12.68 -6.84
C SER A 35 2.06 11.32 -7.24
N ASN A 36 2.11 11.00 -8.52
CA ASN A 36 1.73 9.68 -9.00
C ASN A 36 2.66 8.58 -8.46
N ALA A 37 3.92 8.90 -8.13
CA ALA A 37 4.82 7.95 -7.49
C ALA A 37 4.24 7.49 -6.14
N VAL A 38 3.85 8.45 -5.29
CA VAL A 38 3.20 8.16 -4.00
C VAL A 38 1.86 7.44 -4.20
N LYS A 39 0.99 7.92 -5.09
CA LYS A 39 -0.33 7.30 -5.32
C LYS A 39 -0.23 5.83 -5.76
N ILE A 40 0.76 5.49 -6.57
CA ILE A 40 1.01 4.12 -7.06
C ILE A 40 1.47 3.22 -5.90
N GLU A 41 2.35 3.70 -5.04
CA GLU A 41 2.78 2.98 -3.83
C GLU A 41 1.62 2.73 -2.87
N LEU A 42 0.79 3.74 -2.62
CA LEU A 42 -0.39 3.62 -1.77
C LEU A 42 -1.41 2.64 -2.35
N GLN A 43 -1.60 2.62 -3.67
CA GLN A 43 -2.48 1.64 -4.30
C GLN A 43 -1.95 0.21 -4.16
N ALA A 44 -0.63 -0.01 -4.27
CA ALA A 44 -0.03 -1.31 -4.06
C ALA A 44 -0.18 -1.79 -2.59
N ASP A 45 -0.04 -0.89 -1.61
CA ASP A 45 -0.36 -1.18 -0.21
C ASP A 45 -1.83 -1.56 -0.01
N CYS A 46 -2.74 -0.84 -0.66
CA CYS A 46 -4.16 -1.13 -0.59
C CYS A 46 -4.49 -2.49 -1.24
N TYR A 47 -3.87 -2.84 -2.37
CA TYR A 47 -4.01 -4.17 -2.97
C TYR A 47 -3.47 -5.28 -2.09
N ALA A 48 -2.36 -5.04 -1.39
CA ALA A 48 -1.85 -5.99 -0.40
C ALA A 48 -2.88 -6.19 0.74
N GLY A 49 -3.56 -5.11 1.17
CA GLY A 49 -4.68 -5.18 2.10
C GLY A 49 -5.83 -6.05 1.58
N ILE A 50 -6.25 -5.86 0.33
CA ILE A 50 -7.29 -6.69 -0.31
C ILE A 50 -6.88 -8.16 -0.27
N TRP A 51 -5.65 -8.47 -0.67
CA TRP A 51 -5.15 -9.85 -0.64
C TRP A 51 -5.25 -10.45 0.76
N VAL A 52 -4.82 -9.72 1.80
CA VAL A 52 -4.95 -10.19 3.18
C VAL A 52 -6.42 -10.38 3.55
N SER A 53 -7.33 -9.48 3.15
CA SER A 53 -8.76 -9.62 3.42
C SER A 53 -9.34 -10.94 2.89
N HIS A 54 -8.97 -11.33 1.66
CA HIS A 54 -9.45 -12.57 1.04
C HIS A 54 -8.69 -13.82 1.52
N ALA A 55 -7.43 -13.66 1.93
CA ALA A 55 -6.66 -14.76 2.51
C ALA A 55 -7.12 -15.12 3.92
N ASP A 56 -7.62 -14.13 4.68
CA ASP A 56 -8.02 -14.22 6.08
C ASP A 56 -9.53 -14.50 6.28
N LYS A 57 -10.39 -13.95 5.42
CA LYS A 57 -11.85 -13.93 5.64
C LYS A 57 -12.57 -14.79 4.60
N GLY A 58 -13.72 -15.33 5.01
CA GLY A 58 -14.63 -16.06 4.13
C GLY A 58 -14.51 -17.58 4.24
N GLU A 59 -15.40 -18.29 3.53
CA GLU A 59 -15.46 -19.76 3.55
C GLU A 59 -14.24 -20.41 2.87
N ASP A 60 -13.60 -19.70 1.95
CA ASP A 60 -12.42 -20.15 1.19
C ASP A 60 -11.10 -19.52 1.69
N ALA A 61 -11.04 -19.11 2.97
CA ALA A 61 -9.85 -18.50 3.56
C ALA A 61 -8.65 -19.47 3.50
N TRP A 62 -7.49 -18.94 3.14
CA TRP A 62 -6.23 -19.71 2.98
C TRP A 62 -5.36 -19.65 4.23
N LEU A 63 -5.63 -18.69 5.10
CA LEU A 63 -4.96 -18.47 6.37
C LEU A 63 -5.95 -18.70 7.51
N GLU A 64 -5.41 -19.11 8.65
CA GLU A 64 -6.13 -18.94 9.93
C GLU A 64 -6.38 -17.45 10.17
N PRO A 65 -7.43 -17.09 10.93
CA PRO A 65 -7.77 -15.72 11.24
C PRO A 65 -6.56 -14.91 11.69
N VAL A 66 -6.20 -13.90 10.89
CA VAL A 66 -5.06 -13.03 11.08
C VAL A 66 -5.32 -12.18 12.32
N THR A 67 -4.42 -12.27 13.30
CA THR A 67 -4.58 -11.51 14.54
C THR A 67 -4.30 -10.03 14.32
N ARG A 68 -4.83 -9.20 15.22
CA ARG A 68 -4.57 -7.75 15.20
C ARG A 68 -3.08 -7.45 15.30
N GLU A 69 -2.31 -8.24 16.04
CA GLU A 69 -0.85 -8.11 16.14
C GLU A 69 -0.15 -8.45 14.82
N GLN A 70 -0.65 -9.43 14.06
CA GLN A 70 -0.11 -9.75 12.74
C GLN A 70 -0.41 -8.64 11.73
N VAL A 71 -1.65 -8.13 11.72
CA VAL A 71 -2.03 -6.93 10.95
C VAL A 71 -1.13 -5.74 11.32
N THR A 72 -0.90 -5.52 12.62
CA THR A 72 -0.01 -4.45 13.11
C THR A 72 1.43 -4.67 12.64
N SER A 73 1.95 -5.90 12.63
CA SER A 73 3.29 -6.19 12.13
C SER A 73 3.44 -5.96 10.62
N ALA A 74 2.40 -6.24 9.83
CA ALA A 74 2.38 -5.88 8.40
C ALA A 74 2.36 -4.36 8.22
N ILE A 75 1.55 -3.66 9.00
CA ILE A 75 1.51 -2.19 9.07
C ILE A 75 2.86 -1.60 9.45
N ASP A 76 3.55 -2.16 10.45
CA ASP A 76 4.87 -1.68 10.88
C ASP A 76 5.90 -1.80 9.75
N THR A 77 5.76 -2.81 8.90
CA THR A 77 6.57 -2.98 7.70
C THR A 77 6.25 -1.88 6.68
N ALA A 78 4.96 -1.60 6.46
CA ALA A 78 4.53 -0.51 5.58
C ALA A 78 5.02 0.87 6.06
N ARG A 79 5.01 1.10 7.38
CA ARG A 79 5.50 2.33 8.01
C ARG A 79 7.02 2.45 7.92
N ALA A 80 7.75 1.33 7.99
CA ALA A 80 9.21 1.36 7.97
C ALA A 80 9.77 1.96 6.67
N VAL A 81 9.03 1.85 5.57
CA VAL A 81 9.42 2.37 4.24
C VAL A 81 8.79 3.72 3.90
N GLY A 82 7.99 4.31 4.79
CA GLY A 82 7.50 5.69 4.61
C GLY A 82 8.66 6.69 4.61
N ASP A 83 8.61 7.65 3.69
CA ASP A 83 9.70 8.62 3.47
C ASP A 83 9.91 9.50 4.71
N ASP A 84 8.86 9.82 5.46
CA ASP A 84 8.94 10.55 6.73
C ASP A 84 9.76 9.79 7.78
N ASN A 85 9.52 8.50 7.92
CA ASN A 85 10.25 7.63 8.85
C ASN A 85 11.70 7.42 8.38
N ILE A 86 11.94 7.28 7.08
CA ILE A 86 13.30 7.20 6.52
C ILE A 86 14.07 8.49 6.80
N GLN A 87 13.50 9.66 6.45
CA GLN A 87 14.13 10.97 6.65
C GLN A 87 14.46 11.23 8.12
N GLN A 88 13.51 10.94 9.03
CA GLN A 88 13.72 11.08 10.48
C GLN A 88 14.85 10.16 10.99
N ARG A 89 14.88 8.88 10.57
CA ARG A 89 15.92 7.93 10.99
C ARG A 89 17.30 8.30 10.44
N SER A 90 17.36 8.96 9.29
CA SER A 90 18.59 9.51 8.72
C SER A 90 19.05 10.81 9.40
N GLY A 91 18.30 11.32 10.39
CA GLY A 91 18.63 12.56 11.10
C GLY A 91 18.31 13.83 10.32
N GLY A 92 17.51 13.72 9.24
CA GLY A 92 17.05 14.84 8.44
C GLY A 92 15.70 15.40 8.89
N GLU A 93 15.34 16.54 8.32
CA GLU A 93 13.97 17.08 8.42
C GLU A 93 13.03 16.33 7.48
N VAL A 94 11.76 16.22 7.88
CA VAL A 94 10.71 15.65 7.02
C VAL A 94 10.37 16.64 5.91
N ARG A 95 10.46 16.19 4.67
CA ARG A 95 10.28 16.99 3.45
C ARG A 95 9.31 16.33 2.48
N PRO A 96 7.99 16.63 2.59
CA PRO A 96 6.95 16.02 1.75
C PRO A 96 7.11 16.29 0.25
N ASP A 97 7.75 17.39 -0.11
CA ASP A 97 8.09 17.75 -1.49
C ASP A 97 9.10 16.79 -2.15
N LEU A 98 9.76 15.93 -1.37
CA LEU A 98 10.74 14.96 -1.84
C LEU A 98 10.22 13.51 -1.79
N TRP A 99 8.94 13.31 -1.44
CA TRP A 99 8.40 11.97 -1.25
C TRP A 99 8.17 11.24 -2.57
N THR A 100 8.44 9.95 -2.54
CA THR A 100 8.24 8.97 -3.62
C THR A 100 7.48 7.74 -3.15
N HIS A 101 7.49 7.44 -1.85
CA HIS A 101 6.79 6.33 -1.20
C HIS A 101 5.69 6.81 -0.24
N GLY A 102 5.59 8.12 0.01
CA GLY A 102 4.58 8.72 0.86
C GLY A 102 4.93 8.61 2.34
N SER A 103 4.03 9.09 3.20
CA SER A 103 4.21 9.00 4.65
C SER A 103 3.88 7.61 5.18
N SER A 104 4.47 7.29 6.32
CA SER A 104 4.18 6.08 7.09
C SER A 104 2.68 5.94 7.40
N GLU A 105 2.01 7.06 7.68
CA GLU A 105 0.56 7.08 7.94
C GLU A 105 -0.26 6.82 6.68
N GLN A 106 0.09 7.43 5.54
CA GLN A 106 -0.59 7.18 4.26
C GLN A 106 -0.53 5.69 3.90
N ARG A 107 0.67 5.09 3.98
CA ARG A 107 0.89 3.66 3.68
C ARG A 107 0.09 2.75 4.62
N GLN A 108 0.11 3.03 5.91
CA GLN A 108 -0.71 2.32 6.90
C GLN A 108 -2.20 2.40 6.57
N ASN A 109 -2.72 3.59 6.29
CA ASN A 109 -4.13 3.81 5.99
C ASN A 109 -4.55 3.08 4.71
N ALA A 110 -3.73 3.12 3.66
CA ALA A 110 -4.00 2.42 2.41
C ALA A 110 -4.14 0.90 2.60
N PHE A 111 -3.20 0.28 3.31
CA PHE A 111 -3.27 -1.14 3.65
C PHE A 111 -4.53 -1.49 4.46
N ILE A 112 -4.84 -0.71 5.49
CA ILE A 112 -6.03 -0.93 6.34
C ILE A 112 -7.32 -0.81 5.51
N THR A 113 -7.40 0.18 4.62
CA THR A 113 -8.55 0.36 3.72
C THR A 113 -8.76 -0.89 2.87
N GLY A 114 -7.72 -1.36 2.18
CA GLY A 114 -7.81 -2.57 1.37
C GLY A 114 -8.20 -3.81 2.19
N TYR A 115 -7.64 -3.95 3.39
CA TYR A 115 -7.96 -5.05 4.29
C TYR A 115 -9.40 -5.03 4.81
N ASN A 116 -9.94 -3.86 5.10
CA ASN A 116 -11.30 -3.75 5.62
C ASN A 116 -12.35 -3.88 4.50
N GLU A 117 -12.14 -3.21 3.38
CA GLU A 117 -13.11 -3.13 2.29
C GLU A 117 -13.04 -4.34 1.35
N GLY A 118 -11.85 -4.91 1.12
CA GLY A 118 -11.68 -6.10 0.29
C GLY A 118 -12.05 -5.92 -1.20
N THR A 119 -12.22 -4.68 -1.67
CA THR A 119 -12.63 -4.36 -3.05
C THR A 119 -11.65 -3.43 -3.74
N MET A 120 -11.48 -3.61 -5.06
CA MET A 120 -10.58 -2.75 -5.87
C MET A 120 -11.03 -1.28 -5.88
N ALA A 121 -12.35 -1.03 -5.79
CA ALA A 121 -12.91 0.32 -5.78
C ALA A 121 -12.43 1.16 -4.58
N ALA A 122 -12.16 0.54 -3.43
CA ALA A 122 -11.59 1.21 -2.26
C ALA A 122 -10.12 1.64 -2.46
N CYS A 123 -9.45 1.12 -3.48
CA CYS A 123 -8.03 1.35 -3.77
C CYS A 123 -7.79 2.24 -5.02
N ASP A 124 -8.77 3.04 -5.42
CA ASP A 124 -8.66 3.97 -6.56
C ASP A 124 -7.90 5.26 -6.21
N THR A 125 -6.64 5.14 -5.78
CA THR A 125 -5.78 6.29 -5.40
C THR A 125 -5.46 7.22 -6.57
N LEU A 126 -5.62 6.72 -7.80
CA LEU A 126 -5.46 7.46 -9.05
C LEU A 126 -6.78 8.06 -9.56
N GLU A 127 -7.89 7.86 -8.85
CA GLU A 127 -9.21 8.41 -9.14
C GLU A 127 -9.67 8.15 -10.59
N ARG A 128 -9.38 6.96 -11.13
CA ARG A 128 -9.69 6.62 -12.53
C ARG A 128 -11.17 6.27 -12.74
N GLY A 129 -11.89 5.88 -11.69
CA GLY A 129 -13.31 5.54 -11.74
C GLY A 129 -13.62 4.27 -12.56
N VAL A 130 -12.67 3.34 -12.66
CA VAL A 130 -12.79 2.15 -13.54
C VAL A 130 -13.20 0.86 -12.80
N TYR A 131 -13.12 0.83 -11.47
CA TYR A 131 -13.56 -0.32 -10.68
C TYR A 131 -15.07 -0.25 -10.47
N ARG A 132 -15.75 -1.39 -10.61
CA ARG A 132 -17.18 -1.49 -10.28
C ARG A 132 -17.34 -1.64 -8.77
N SER A 133 -18.35 -0.98 -8.23
CA SER A 133 -18.84 -1.14 -6.85
C SER A 133 -19.49 -2.51 -6.64
#